data_AF-A0A2M7TNC8-F1
#
_entry.id   AF-A0A2M7TNC8-F1
#
_cell.length_a   1.000
_cell.length_b   1.000
_cell.length_c   1.000
_cell.angle_alpha   90.00
_cell.angle_beta   90.00
_cell.angle_gamma   90.00
#
_symmetry.space_group_name_H-M   'P 1'
#
loop_
_entity.id
_entity.type
_entity.pdbx_description
1 polymer ?
#
loop_
_entity_poly.entity_id
_entity_poly.type
_entity_poly.pdbx_seq_one_letter_code
_entity_poly.pdbx_strand_id
1 'polypeptide(L)'
;MVWNGLKAENSPASYFNASRKRYIIKLLMAKHLLRIRAVDRKFFNAIRFDEKTIETRAATDKFRLIKPGDILKFICGKDVLEKKVLKAYHFKNIDGLIKSLEIKKIIPFASSLEEAKKIWFGFPDYKEKIKKYGLVAFELENK
;
A
#
# COMPACT_ATOMS: atom_id res chain seq x y z
N MET A 1 3.79 23.71 -51.60
CA MET A 1 4.84 22.80 -51.11
C MET A 1 4.64 22.68 -49.60
N VAL A 2 4.18 21.51 -49.14
CA VAL A 2 3.74 21.30 -47.75
C VAL A 2 4.98 21.09 -46.86
N TRP A 3 5.21 22.01 -45.92
CA TRP A 3 6.25 21.86 -44.90
C TRP A 3 5.65 21.06 -43.72
N ASN A 4 5.95 19.77 -43.65
CA ASN A 4 5.53 18.91 -42.54
C ASN A 4 6.42 19.17 -41.33
N GLY A 5 5.85 19.79 -40.30
CA GLY A 5 6.52 20.07 -39.03
C GLY A 5 6.98 18.79 -38.34
N LEU A 6 8.30 18.63 -38.21
CA LEU A 6 8.92 17.66 -37.30
C LEU A 6 8.55 18.06 -35.87
N LYS A 7 7.68 17.27 -35.24
CA LYS A 7 7.32 17.41 -33.83
C LYS A 7 8.58 17.37 -32.97
N ALA A 8 8.74 18.35 -32.10
CA ALA A 8 9.86 18.58 -31.18
C ALA A 8 9.92 17.54 -30.02
N GLU A 9 9.55 16.29 -30.26
CA GLU A 9 9.37 15.27 -29.23
C GLU A 9 10.68 14.52 -28.90
N ASN A 10 11.69 14.58 -29.79
CA ASN A 10 12.93 13.79 -29.70
C ASN A 10 14.21 14.62 -29.50
N SER A 11 14.18 15.74 -28.76
CA SER A 11 15.38 16.55 -28.50
C SER A 11 16.21 16.01 -27.31
N PRO A 12 17.56 16.08 -27.33
CA PRO A 12 18.40 15.64 -26.22
C PRO A 12 18.05 16.30 -24.86
N ALA A 13 17.54 17.53 -24.90
CA ALA A 13 17.06 18.25 -23.72
C ALA A 13 15.77 17.65 -23.13
N SER A 14 14.87 17.08 -23.96
CA SER A 14 13.69 16.36 -23.47
C SER A 14 14.08 15.04 -22.79
N TYR A 15 15.06 14.31 -23.35
CA TYR A 15 15.61 13.08 -22.76
C TYR A 15 16.37 13.34 -21.45
N PHE A 16 17.12 14.43 -21.36
CA PHE A 16 17.85 14.82 -20.14
C PHE A 16 16.88 15.18 -19.01
N ASN A 17 15.80 15.92 -19.31
CA ASN A 17 14.76 16.28 -18.34
C ASN A 17 13.93 15.08 -17.87
N ALA A 18 13.55 14.18 -18.78
CA ALA A 18 12.80 12.96 -18.44
C ALA A 18 13.61 12.02 -17.53
N SER A 19 14.90 11.85 -17.81
CA SER A 19 15.80 10.98 -17.03
C SER A 19 16.04 11.53 -15.62
N ARG A 20 16.25 12.85 -15.50
CA ARG A 20 16.42 13.53 -14.21
C ARG A 20 15.14 13.51 -13.37
N LYS A 21 13.99 13.71 -14.00
CA LYS A 21 12.67 13.61 -13.35
C LYS A 21 12.39 12.18 -12.85
N ARG A 22 12.70 11.15 -13.64
CA ARG A 22 12.61 9.74 -13.20
C ARG A 22 13.54 9.46 -12.01
N TYR A 23 14.76 9.99 -12.04
CA TYR A 23 15.73 9.82 -10.96
C TYR A 23 15.27 10.49 -9.66
N ILE A 24 14.75 11.71 -9.73
CA ILE A 24 14.19 12.42 -8.56
C ILE A 24 12.95 11.68 -8.03
N ILE A 25 12.04 11.23 -8.90
CA ILE A 25 10.88 10.43 -8.48
C ILE A 25 11.34 9.15 -7.76
N LYS A 26 12.33 8.44 -8.30
CA LYS A 26 12.90 7.25 -7.67
C LYS A 26 13.54 7.54 -6.30
N LEU A 27 14.20 8.70 -6.14
CA LEU A 27 14.77 9.17 -4.88
C LEU A 27 13.70 9.55 -3.84
N LEU A 28 12.50 9.93 -4.29
CA LEU A 28 11.39 10.33 -3.42
C LEU A 28 10.52 9.15 -2.94
N MET A 29 10.63 7.98 -3.57
CA MET A 29 9.90 6.76 -3.20
C MET A 29 10.58 6.08 -2.01
N ALA A 30 10.03 6.26 -0.82
CA ALA A 30 10.55 5.60 0.36
C ALA A 30 10.18 4.10 0.35
N LYS A 31 11.07 3.26 0.90
CA LYS A 31 10.82 1.83 1.09
C LYS A 31 10.53 1.54 2.56
N HIS A 32 9.37 0.94 2.83
CA HIS A 32 8.87 0.67 4.18
C HIS A 32 8.81 -0.83 4.45
N LEU A 33 9.43 -1.26 5.54
CA LEU A 33 9.47 -2.66 5.94
C LEU A 33 8.24 -3.05 6.78
N LEU A 34 7.43 -3.95 6.24
CA LEU A 34 6.25 -4.53 6.90
C LEU A 34 6.51 -6.02 7.17
N ARG A 35 6.72 -6.37 8.44
CA ARG A 35 6.85 -7.77 8.85
C ARG A 35 5.48 -8.37 9.10
N ILE A 36 5.25 -9.56 8.53
CA ILE A 36 4.09 -10.41 8.77
C ILE A 36 4.60 -11.62 9.55
N ARG A 37 3.93 -11.95 10.67
CA ARG A 37 4.31 -13.10 11.51
C ARG A 37 4.11 -14.39 10.72
N ALA A 38 4.90 -15.42 11.01
CA ALA A 38 4.75 -16.71 10.34
C ALA A 38 3.34 -17.31 10.51
N VAL A 39 2.72 -17.13 11.69
CA VAL A 39 1.33 -17.54 11.98
C VAL A 39 0.29 -16.81 11.12
N ASP A 40 0.65 -15.63 10.60
CA ASP A 40 -0.20 -14.79 9.74
C ASP A 40 0.16 -14.94 8.25
N ARG A 41 0.86 -16.01 7.86
CA ARG A 41 1.33 -16.22 6.47
C ARG A 41 0.22 -16.14 5.43
N LYS A 42 -1.02 -16.48 5.79
CA LYS A 42 -2.19 -16.33 4.90
C LYS A 42 -2.35 -14.91 4.34
N PHE A 43 -2.04 -13.87 5.12
CA PHE A 43 -2.10 -12.49 4.65
C PHE A 43 -0.98 -12.18 3.65
N PHE A 44 0.23 -12.70 3.90
CA PHE A 44 1.35 -12.55 2.97
C PHE A 44 1.02 -13.19 1.61
N ASN A 45 0.46 -14.40 1.63
CA ASN A 45 0.05 -15.11 0.41
C ASN A 45 -1.07 -14.36 -0.32
N ALA A 46 -2.09 -13.87 0.40
CA ALA A 46 -3.17 -13.10 -0.21
C ALA A 46 -2.67 -11.82 -0.91
N ILE A 47 -1.65 -11.14 -0.37
CA ILE A 47 -1.00 -10.00 -1.04
C ILE A 47 -0.16 -10.46 -2.24
N ARG A 48 0.50 -11.62 -2.12
CA ARG A 48 1.34 -12.20 -3.19
C ARG A 48 0.54 -12.59 -4.42
N PHE A 49 -0.68 -13.06 -4.23
CA PHE A 49 -1.60 -13.52 -5.28
C PHE A 49 -2.69 -12.50 -5.62
N ASP A 50 -2.55 -11.24 -5.18
CA ASP A 50 -3.46 -10.13 -5.47
C ASP A 50 -4.93 -10.32 -5.03
N GLU A 51 -5.19 -11.29 -4.14
CA GLU A 51 -6.48 -11.45 -3.46
C GLU A 51 -6.72 -10.34 -2.44
N LYS A 52 -5.64 -9.87 -1.79
CA LYS A 52 -5.63 -8.74 -0.87
C LYS A 52 -4.94 -7.55 -1.52
N THR A 53 -5.74 -6.61 -1.99
CA THR A 53 -5.28 -5.40 -2.71
C THR A 53 -5.20 -4.17 -1.82
N ILE A 54 -5.74 -4.23 -0.59
CA ILE A 54 -5.64 -3.15 0.39
C ILE A 54 -4.96 -3.67 1.67
N GLU A 55 -3.81 -3.11 2.02
CA GLU A 55 -3.12 -3.39 3.29
C GLU A 55 -3.54 -2.39 4.37
N THR A 56 -3.82 -2.88 5.58
CA THR A 56 -4.20 -2.02 6.72
C THR A 56 -3.26 -2.18 7.89
N ARG A 57 -2.92 -1.08 8.55
CA ARG A 57 -2.14 -1.08 9.79
C ARG A 57 -2.72 -0.07 10.78
N ALA A 58 -2.42 -0.24 12.07
CA ALA A 58 -2.63 0.84 13.02
C ALA A 58 -1.79 2.05 12.60
N ALA A 59 -2.37 3.24 12.62
CA ALA A 59 -1.76 4.46 12.08
C ALA A 59 -0.69 5.08 13.01
N THR A 60 0.21 4.26 13.53
CA THR A 60 1.36 4.73 14.32
C THR A 60 2.27 5.61 13.46
N ASP A 61 3.18 6.36 14.09
CA ASP A 61 4.09 7.27 13.38
C ASP A 61 4.92 6.60 12.29
N LYS A 62 5.21 5.29 12.45
CA LYS A 62 5.88 4.47 11.44
C LYS A 62 5.10 4.37 10.13
N PHE A 63 3.77 4.29 10.18
CA PHE A 63 2.95 3.98 9.00
C PHE A 63 2.12 5.16 8.51
N ARG A 64 1.78 6.13 9.38
CA ARG A 64 0.93 7.28 9.01
C ARG A 64 1.53 8.21 7.95
N LEU A 65 2.85 8.19 7.76
CA LEU A 65 3.57 9.04 6.81
C LEU A 65 3.78 8.37 5.45
N ILE A 66 3.39 7.11 5.30
CA ILE A 66 3.46 6.38 4.03
C ILE A 66 2.50 7.05 3.05
N LYS A 67 2.98 7.34 1.84
CA LYS A 67 2.26 8.09 0.82
C LYS A 67 2.20 7.34 -0.51
N PRO A 68 1.30 7.75 -1.43
CA PRO A 68 1.29 7.22 -2.79
C PRO A 68 2.66 7.32 -3.47
N GLY A 69 3.04 6.26 -4.17
CA GLY A 69 4.36 6.11 -4.78
C GLY A 69 5.38 5.37 -3.92
N ASP A 70 5.22 5.30 -2.59
CA ASP A 70 6.14 4.54 -1.75
C ASP A 70 6.07 3.02 -2.04
N ILE A 71 7.13 2.30 -1.65
CA ILE A 71 7.22 0.85 -1.77
C ILE A 71 7.03 0.19 -0.40
N LEU A 72 6.06 -0.70 -0.28
CA LEU A 72 5.92 -1.59 0.88
C LEU A 72 6.67 -2.88 0.59
N LYS A 73 7.67 -3.18 1.42
CA LYS A 73 8.39 -4.45 1.41
C LYS A 73 7.85 -5.35 2.51
N PHE A 74 7.03 -6.31 2.12
CA PHE A 74 6.47 -7.34 2.98
C PHE A 74 7.49 -8.45 3.22
N ILE A 75 7.65 -8.86 4.48
CA ILE A 75 8.57 -9.93 4.88
C ILE A 75 7.79 -10.94 5.73
N CYS A 76 7.84 -12.21 5.35
CA CYS A 76 7.27 -13.33 6.11
C CYS A 76 8.27 -14.49 6.17
N GLY A 77 9.01 -14.60 7.27
CA GLY A 77 10.14 -15.53 7.36
C GLY A 77 11.25 -15.16 6.36
N LYS A 78 11.59 -16.09 5.46
CA LYS A 78 12.58 -15.88 4.39
C LYS A 78 11.98 -15.26 3.12
N ASP A 79 10.65 -15.24 3.00
CA ASP A 79 9.96 -14.72 1.82
C ASP A 79 9.84 -13.21 1.87
N VAL A 80 9.99 -12.59 0.69
CA VAL A 80 9.92 -11.14 0.51
C VAL A 80 9.06 -10.83 -0.71
N LEU A 81 8.22 -9.80 -0.58
CA LEU A 81 7.42 -9.24 -1.66
C LEU A 81 7.45 -7.71 -1.58
N GLU A 82 7.48 -7.05 -2.73
CA GLU A 82 7.38 -5.59 -2.81
C GLU A 82 6.13 -5.19 -3.59
N LYS A 83 5.43 -4.17 -3.08
CA LYS A 83 4.24 -3.58 -3.69
C LYS A 83 4.32 -2.07 -3.62
N LYS A 84 3.92 -1.40 -4.69
CA LYS A 84 3.81 0.07 -4.71
C LYS A 84 2.48 0.50 -4.10
N VAL A 85 2.50 1.57 -3.32
CA VAL A 85 1.30 2.22 -2.80
C VAL A 85 0.69 3.09 -3.90
N LEU A 86 -0.53 2.77 -4.31
CA LEU A 86 -1.31 3.56 -5.27
C LEU A 86 -2.07 4.68 -4.57
N LYS A 87 -2.68 4.38 -3.43
CA LYS A 87 -3.39 5.36 -2.59
C LYS A 87 -3.18 5.05 -1.12
N ALA A 88 -3.23 6.09 -0.29
CA ALA A 88 -3.14 5.99 1.16
C ALA A 88 -4.33 6.70 1.80
N TYR A 89 -4.96 6.05 2.77
CA TYR A 89 -6.10 6.56 3.51
C TYR A 89 -5.82 6.53 5.00
N HIS A 90 -6.44 7.46 5.74
CA HIS A 90 -6.44 7.47 7.20
C HIS A 90 -7.88 7.43 7.73
N PHE A 91 -8.13 6.54 8.67
CA PHE A 91 -9.44 6.34 9.29
C PHE A 91 -9.32 6.45 10.80
N LYS A 92 -10.29 7.12 11.42
CA LYS A 92 -10.33 7.26 12.89
C LYS A 92 -10.57 5.92 13.60
N ASN A 93 -11.30 5.00 12.97
CA ASN A 93 -11.68 3.72 13.56
C ASN A 93 -12.03 2.69 12.47
N ILE A 94 -12.30 1.45 12.88
CA ILE A 94 -12.66 0.35 11.97
C ILE A 94 -13.98 0.66 11.25
N ASP A 95 -14.97 1.23 11.92
CA ASP A 95 -16.29 1.49 11.30
C ASP A 95 -16.21 2.49 10.14
N GLY A 96 -15.33 3.50 10.22
CA GLY A 96 -15.07 4.41 9.10
C GLY A 96 -14.40 3.72 7.92
N LEU A 97 -13.49 2.78 8.20
CA LEU A 97 -12.80 1.99 7.19
C LEU A 97 -13.75 1.04 6.46
N ILE A 98 -14.58 0.28 7.18
CA ILE A 98 -15.51 -0.70 6.58
C ILE A 98 -16.66 -0.03 5.79
N LYS A 99 -17.03 1.20 6.14
CA LYS A 99 -18.03 1.99 5.38
C LYS A 99 -17.47 2.52 4.06
N SER A 100 -16.17 2.76 4.00
CA SER A 100 -15.53 3.42 2.85
C SER A 100 -14.89 2.43 1.88
N LEU A 101 -14.41 1.29 2.38
CA LEU A 101 -13.64 0.33 1.61
C LEU A 101 -14.26 -1.07 1.66
N GLU A 102 -14.16 -1.77 0.55
CA GLU A 102 -14.66 -3.14 0.42
C GLU A 102 -13.82 -4.11 1.25
N ILE A 103 -14.46 -4.80 2.20
CA ILE A 103 -13.76 -5.67 3.15
C ILE A 103 -13.06 -6.85 2.49
N LYS A 104 -13.61 -7.37 1.40
CA LYS A 104 -12.98 -8.47 0.66
C LYS A 104 -11.61 -8.10 0.09
N LYS A 105 -11.39 -6.84 -0.28
CA LYS A 105 -10.08 -6.34 -0.72
C LYS A 105 -9.04 -6.23 0.40
N ILE A 106 -9.49 -6.19 1.65
CA ILE A 106 -8.65 -6.06 2.84
C ILE A 106 -8.43 -7.42 3.50
N ILE A 107 -9.48 -8.21 3.68
CA ILE A 107 -9.46 -9.52 4.33
C ILE A 107 -10.33 -10.47 3.49
N PRO A 108 -9.78 -11.05 2.40
CA PRO A 108 -10.58 -11.82 1.43
C PRO A 108 -11.27 -13.04 2.05
N PHE A 109 -10.65 -13.64 3.06
CA PHE A 109 -11.16 -14.80 3.79
C PHE A 109 -12.17 -14.48 4.90
N ALA A 110 -12.44 -13.21 5.23
CA ALA A 110 -13.51 -12.89 6.17
C ALA A 110 -14.88 -13.04 5.49
N SER A 111 -15.78 -13.78 6.12
CA SER A 111 -17.14 -14.03 5.65
C SER A 111 -18.13 -12.96 6.12
N SER A 112 -17.75 -12.16 7.11
CA SER A 112 -18.57 -11.08 7.66
C SER A 112 -17.73 -9.92 8.20
N LEU A 113 -18.39 -8.77 8.42
CA LEU A 113 -17.77 -7.59 9.06
C LEU A 113 -17.30 -7.91 10.49
N GLU A 114 -18.06 -8.71 11.23
CA GLU A 114 -17.72 -9.09 12.60
C GLU A 114 -16.49 -10.02 12.64
N GLU A 115 -16.36 -10.92 11.67
CA GLU A 115 -15.15 -11.73 11.54
C GLU A 115 -13.92 -10.87 11.20
N ALA A 116 -14.07 -9.91 10.29
CA ALA A 116 -13.00 -8.95 9.98
C ALA A 116 -12.57 -8.15 11.22
N LYS A 117 -13.53 -7.67 12.04
CA LYS A 117 -13.28 -7.00 13.33
C LYS A 117 -12.49 -7.88 14.29
N LYS A 118 -12.89 -9.14 14.45
CA LYS A 118 -12.17 -10.11 15.30
C LYS A 118 -10.73 -10.31 14.84
N ILE A 119 -10.50 -10.34 13.52
CA ILE A 119 -9.16 -10.47 12.96
C ILE A 119 -8.29 -9.26 13.33
N TRP A 120 -8.79 -8.02 13.19
CA TRP A 120 -8.03 -6.85 13.62
C TRP A 120 -7.72 -6.87 15.11
N PHE A 121 -8.67 -7.24 15.96
CA PHE A 121 -8.45 -7.32 17.40
C PHE A 121 -7.61 -8.52 17.85
N GLY A 122 -7.42 -9.53 16.99
CA GLY A 122 -6.51 -10.64 17.23
C GLY A 122 -5.03 -10.29 17.06
N PHE A 123 -4.70 -9.13 16.50
CA PHE A 123 -3.32 -8.66 16.43
C PHE A 123 -2.86 -8.03 17.76
N PRO A 124 -1.60 -8.23 18.18
CA PRO A 124 -1.09 -7.69 19.44
C PRO A 124 -1.25 -6.17 19.56
N ASP A 125 -1.89 -5.75 20.65
CA ASP A 125 -2.24 -4.37 21.03
C ASP A 125 -3.06 -3.59 19.99
N TYR A 126 -3.62 -4.25 18.98
CA TYR A 126 -4.31 -3.53 17.90
C TYR A 126 -5.53 -2.78 18.40
N LYS A 127 -6.28 -3.33 19.36
CA LYS A 127 -7.44 -2.65 19.94
C LYS A 127 -7.07 -1.27 20.49
N GLU A 128 -6.00 -1.21 21.30
CA GLU A 128 -5.55 0.06 21.89
C GLU A 128 -4.83 0.95 20.88
N LYS A 129 -4.03 0.39 19.97
CA LYS A 129 -3.37 1.17 18.92
C LYS A 129 -4.38 1.80 17.96
N ILE A 130 -5.45 1.10 17.59
CA ILE A 130 -6.52 1.65 16.75
C ILE A 130 -7.26 2.74 17.50
N LYS A 131 -7.58 2.54 18.78
CA LYS A 131 -8.22 3.58 19.61
C LYS A 131 -7.36 4.85 19.69
N LYS A 132 -6.04 4.71 19.84
CA LYS A 132 -5.10 5.83 19.98
C LYS A 132 -4.76 6.53 18.66
N TYR A 133 -4.54 5.77 17.59
CA TYR A 133 -3.97 6.29 16.34
C TYR A 133 -4.93 6.22 15.14
N GLY A 134 -5.96 5.38 15.20
CA GLY A 134 -6.77 5.00 14.05
C GLY A 134 -6.09 3.96 13.17
N LEU A 135 -6.50 3.90 11.91
CA LEU A 135 -6.00 2.98 10.89
C LEU A 135 -5.50 3.73 9.67
N VAL A 136 -4.46 3.19 9.05
CA VAL A 136 -4.10 3.48 7.68
C VAL A 136 -4.52 2.33 6.78
N ALA A 137 -4.92 2.66 5.56
CA ALA A 137 -5.16 1.70 4.49
C ALA A 137 -4.39 2.10 3.23
N PHE A 138 -3.74 1.14 2.59
CA PHE A 138 -2.92 1.34 1.39
C PHE A 138 -3.47 0.49 0.26
N GLU A 139 -3.96 1.12 -0.81
CA GLU A 139 -4.22 0.42 -2.07
C GLU A 139 -2.88 0.05 -2.70
N LEU A 140 -2.72 -1.23 -3.04
CA LEU A 140 -1.49 -1.80 -3.57
C LEU A 140 -1.60 -1.99 -5.09
N GLU A 141 -0.48 -1.85 -5.76
CA GLU A 141 -0.36 -2.17 -7.19
C GLU A 141 -0.46 -3.68 -7.41
N ASN A 142 -1.36 -4.12 -8.29
CA ASN A 142 -1.46 -5.51 -8.70
C ASN A 142 -0.32 -5.86 -9.68
N LYS A 143 0.04 -7.14 -9.76
CA LYS A 143 1.02 -7.59 -10.75
C LYS A 143 0.42 -7.70 -12.16
#